data_AF-A0A2D4PJU6-F1
#
_entry.id   AF-A0A2D4PJU6-F1
#
_cell.length_a   1.000
_cell.length_b   1.000
_cell.length_c   1.000
_cell.angle_alpha   90.00
_cell.angle_beta   90.00
_cell.angle_gamma   90.00
#
_symmetry.space_group_name_H-M   'P 1'
#
loop_
_entity.id
_entity.type
_entity.pdbx_description
1 polymer ?
#
loop_
_entity_poly.entity_id
_entity_poly.type
_entity_poly.pdbx_seq_one_letter_code
_entity_poly.pdbx_strand_id
1 'polypeptide(L)'
;MPVPLDCSGAESQLSHTPLPVPVYFKEAECSFSIKKTRQPLSYTLPPRPHHKNISTVSRIFSDRRLQPWSKLQPRSVSFHGLHKQKSLLHSHLYDASKRKLFFKQCFQKLSYLGRGSFGKVYKVRNNQ
;
A
#
# COMPACT_ATOMS: atom_id res chain seq x y z
N MET A 1 -39.32 21.15 41.76
CA MET A 1 -39.92 19.88 41.28
C MET A 1 -38.87 19.17 40.45
N PRO A 2 -38.39 17.98 40.85
CA PRO A 2 -37.29 17.30 40.16
C PRO A 2 -37.77 16.67 38.84
N VAL A 3 -36.87 16.64 37.86
CA VAL A 3 -37.07 16.04 36.52
C VAL A 3 -36.76 14.54 36.60
N PRO A 4 -37.56 13.65 35.99
CA PRO A 4 -37.27 12.21 36.01
C PRO A 4 -36.07 11.88 35.13
N LEU A 5 -35.13 11.12 35.70
CA LEU A 5 -34.01 10.46 35.03
C LEU A 5 -34.48 9.06 34.63
N ASP A 6 -34.89 8.88 33.38
CA ASP A 6 -35.14 7.54 32.83
C ASP A 6 -34.05 7.21 31.82
N CYS A 7 -32.92 6.73 32.33
CA CYS A 7 -31.94 5.97 31.55
C CYS A 7 -32.51 4.57 31.31
N SER A 8 -33.49 4.45 30.43
CA SER A 8 -33.90 3.14 29.91
C SER A 8 -32.85 2.69 28.89
N GLY A 9 -31.92 1.85 29.34
CA GLY A 9 -31.01 1.12 28.46
C GLY A 9 -31.79 0.36 27.41
N ALA A 10 -31.68 0.80 26.15
CA ALA A 10 -32.05 -0.01 25.01
C ALA A 10 -31.01 -1.12 24.86
N GLU A 11 -31.12 -2.15 25.70
CA GLU A 11 -30.41 -3.42 25.48
C GLU A 11 -30.90 -3.97 24.14
N SER A 12 -30.00 -3.91 23.16
CA SER A 12 -30.23 -4.38 21.80
C SER A 12 -30.61 -5.86 21.82
N GLN A 13 -31.87 -6.15 21.45
CA GLN A 13 -32.47 -7.49 21.32
C GLN A 13 -31.78 -8.40 20.26
N LEU A 14 -30.57 -8.06 19.81
CA LEU A 14 -29.78 -8.78 18.80
C LEU A 14 -28.71 -9.71 19.42
N SER A 15 -28.59 -9.77 20.76
CA SER A 15 -27.48 -10.45 21.45
C SER A 15 -27.69 -11.94 21.76
N HIS A 16 -28.83 -12.53 21.35
CA HIS A 16 -29.19 -13.92 21.74
C HIS A 16 -29.10 -14.97 20.63
N THR A 17 -28.46 -14.68 19.49
CA THR A 17 -28.18 -15.74 18.51
C THR A 17 -26.85 -16.43 18.84
N PRO A 18 -26.83 -17.76 19.08
CA PRO A 18 -25.59 -18.47 19.34
C PRO A 18 -24.66 -18.35 18.13
N LEU A 19 -23.36 -18.20 18.38
CA LEU A 19 -22.35 -18.09 17.33
C LEU A 19 -22.44 -19.30 16.39
N PRO A 20 -22.49 -19.11 15.07
CA PRO A 20 -22.59 -20.22 14.13
C PRO A 20 -21.37 -21.12 14.27
N VAL A 21 -21.60 -22.38 14.61
CA VAL A 21 -20.56 -23.40 14.71
C VAL A 21 -20.36 -23.99 13.31
N PRO A 22 -19.12 -24.04 12.79
CA PRO A 22 -18.84 -24.63 11.49
C PRO A 22 -19.20 -26.13 11.52
N VAL A 23 -20.06 -26.53 10.58
CA VAL A 23 -20.43 -27.93 10.37
C VAL A 23 -19.41 -28.53 9.42
N TYR A 24 -18.59 -29.45 9.92
CA TYR A 24 -17.67 -30.24 9.09
C TYR A 24 -18.49 -31.31 8.35
N PHE A 25 -18.51 -31.21 7.03
CA PHE A 25 -19.15 -32.19 6.15
C PHE A 25 -18.16 -33.30 5.80
N LYS A 26 -18.65 -34.53 5.58
CA LYS A 26 -17.79 -35.70 5.34
C LYS A 26 -16.93 -35.55 4.09
N GLU A 27 -17.38 -34.77 3.11
CA GLU A 27 -16.58 -34.49 1.90
C GLU A 27 -15.31 -33.66 2.18
N ALA A 28 -15.18 -33.01 3.36
CA ALA A 28 -13.97 -32.30 3.77
C ALA A 28 -12.84 -33.25 4.23
N GLU A 29 -13.15 -34.53 4.49
CA GLU A 29 -12.13 -35.56 4.77
C GLU A 29 -11.34 -35.93 3.50
N CYS A 30 -11.91 -35.67 2.31
CA CYS A 30 -11.22 -35.83 1.05
C CYS A 30 -10.20 -34.68 0.86
N SER A 31 -8.92 -34.99 1.05
CA SER A 31 -7.84 -34.03 0.83
C SER A 31 -7.86 -33.48 -0.61
N PHE A 32 -7.90 -32.16 -0.78
CA PHE A 32 -7.72 -31.48 -2.07
C PHE A 32 -6.29 -31.60 -2.64
N SER A 33 -5.43 -32.41 -2.01
CA SER A 33 -4.06 -32.61 -2.44
C SER A 33 -4.01 -33.45 -3.72
N ILE A 34 -3.54 -32.83 -4.80
CA ILE A 34 -3.26 -33.48 -6.10
C ILE A 34 -2.00 -34.39 -6.03
N LYS A 35 -1.32 -34.46 -4.87
CA LYS A 35 -0.16 -35.35 -4.70
C LYS A 35 -0.63 -36.80 -4.77
N LYS A 36 -0.35 -37.43 -5.91
CA LYS A 36 -0.48 -38.86 -6.17
C LYS A 36 0.10 -39.65 -4.98
N THR A 37 -0.70 -40.51 -4.35
CA THR A 37 -0.24 -41.44 -3.30
C THR A 37 0.80 -42.36 -3.93
N ARG A 38 2.07 -41.99 -3.85
CA ARG A 38 3.16 -42.78 -4.42
C ARG A 38 3.53 -43.86 -3.41
N GLN A 39 3.59 -45.08 -3.95
CA GLN A 39 4.36 -46.26 -3.57
C GLN A 39 5.24 -46.12 -2.31
N PRO A 40 5.25 -47.13 -1.42
CA PRO A 40 6.03 -47.08 -0.18
C PRO A 40 7.48 -46.67 -0.49
N LEU A 41 7.92 -45.64 0.23
CA LEU A 41 9.21 -44.98 0.06
C LEU A 41 10.32 -46.05 0.10
N SER A 42 11.02 -46.23 -1.01
CA SER A 42 12.32 -46.90 -0.97
C SER A 42 13.19 -46.12 0.02
N TYR A 43 13.82 -46.82 0.96
CA TYR A 43 14.68 -46.30 2.03
C TYR A 43 15.97 -45.60 1.54
N THR A 44 15.98 -45.09 0.31
CA THR A 44 17.02 -44.22 -0.21
C THR A 44 16.75 -42.82 0.30
N LEU A 45 17.59 -42.36 1.24
CA LEU A 45 17.60 -40.97 1.67
C LEU A 45 17.66 -40.07 0.42
N PRO A 46 16.80 -39.04 0.30
CA PRO A 46 16.90 -38.10 -0.80
C PRO A 46 18.30 -37.49 -0.80
N PRO A 47 18.91 -37.27 -1.98
CA PRO A 47 20.26 -36.72 -2.06
C PRO A 47 20.34 -35.42 -1.26
N ARG A 48 21.46 -35.25 -0.52
CA ARG A 48 21.67 -34.10 0.33
C ARG A 48 21.60 -32.83 -0.53
N PRO A 49 20.77 -31.83 -0.19
CA PRO A 49 20.68 -30.61 -0.97
C PRO A 49 22.05 -29.93 -1.03
N HIS A 50 22.39 -29.39 -2.20
CA HIS A 50 23.63 -28.65 -2.39
C HIS A 50 23.76 -27.53 -1.33
N HIS A 51 24.97 -27.37 -0.80
CA HIS A 51 25.28 -26.40 0.24
C HIS A 51 24.96 -24.96 -0.24
N LYS A 52 24.23 -24.19 0.58
CA LYS A 52 23.75 -22.84 0.23
C LYS A 52 24.83 -21.75 0.35
N ASN A 53 26.08 -22.01 -0.06
CA ASN A 53 27.17 -21.03 0.11
C ASN A 53 27.39 -20.14 -1.11
N ILE A 54 26.53 -20.24 -2.13
CA ILE A 54 26.58 -19.32 -3.27
C ILE A 54 25.56 -18.22 -3.00
N SER A 55 26.06 -17.02 -2.67
CA SER A 55 25.28 -15.80 -2.72
C SER A 55 24.58 -15.75 -4.08
N THR A 56 23.25 -15.92 -4.08
CA THR A 56 22.46 -15.94 -5.30
C THR A 56 22.62 -14.57 -5.98
N VAL A 57 23.45 -14.48 -7.02
CA VAL A 57 23.77 -13.24 -7.73
C VAL A 57 22.50 -12.54 -8.26
N SER A 58 21.38 -13.28 -8.38
CA SER A 58 20.07 -12.73 -8.75
C SER A 58 19.40 -11.83 -7.70
N ARG A 59 19.85 -11.81 -6.43
CA ARG A 59 19.32 -10.90 -5.39
C ARG A 59 20.05 -9.57 -5.32
N ILE A 60 21.13 -9.41 -6.07
CA ILE A 60 21.69 -8.09 -6.33
C ILE A 60 20.91 -7.59 -7.55
N PHE A 61 19.82 -6.86 -7.30
CA PHE A 61 19.21 -6.03 -8.32
C PHE A 61 20.26 -4.99 -8.75
N SER A 62 21.15 -5.38 -9.67
CA SER A 62 22.10 -4.50 -10.33
C SER A 62 21.37 -3.36 -11.04
N ASP A 63 20.12 -3.61 -11.40
CA ASP A 63 19.16 -2.61 -11.87
C ASP A 63 18.28 -2.04 -10.75
N ARG A 64 18.86 -1.65 -9.61
CA ARG A 64 18.34 -0.47 -8.90
C ARG A 64 18.72 0.77 -9.71
N ARG A 65 18.27 0.87 -10.96
CA ARG A 65 17.98 2.19 -11.54
C ARG A 65 17.08 2.85 -10.51
N LEU A 66 17.65 3.79 -9.75
CA LEU A 66 16.98 4.58 -8.73
C LEU A 66 15.58 4.87 -9.24
N GLN A 67 14.61 4.17 -8.67
CA GLN A 67 13.25 4.21 -9.16
C GLN A 67 12.83 5.68 -9.22
N PRO A 68 12.00 6.10 -10.18
CA PRO A 68 11.65 7.52 -10.28
C PRO A 68 11.12 8.13 -8.97
N TRP A 69 10.56 7.32 -8.06
CA TRP A 69 10.12 7.73 -6.72
C TRP A 69 11.26 7.99 -5.72
N SER A 70 12.47 7.45 -5.94
CA SER A 70 13.63 7.68 -5.07
C SER A 70 14.39 8.97 -5.42
N LYS A 71 13.99 9.69 -6.47
CA LYS A 71 14.55 11.01 -6.80
C LYS A 71 13.81 12.07 -5.99
N LEU A 72 14.57 12.96 -5.32
CA LEU A 72 14.02 14.10 -4.56
C LEU A 72 13.44 15.22 -5.45
N GLN A 73 13.28 14.97 -6.74
CA GLN A 73 12.80 15.94 -7.71
C GLN A 73 11.29 15.81 -7.91
N PRO A 74 10.59 16.92 -8.15
CA PRO A 74 9.16 16.90 -8.39
C PRO A 74 8.86 16.20 -9.73
N ARG A 75 7.75 15.47 -9.79
CA ARG A 75 7.33 14.71 -10.96
C ARG A 75 5.86 15.00 -11.29
N SER A 76 5.58 15.27 -12.56
CA SER A 76 4.21 15.39 -13.05
C SER A 76 3.51 14.03 -13.05
N VAL A 77 2.24 13.99 -12.64
CA VAL A 77 1.38 12.80 -12.63
C VAL A 77 0.21 13.06 -13.57
N SER A 78 0.09 12.25 -14.62
CA SER A 78 -1.01 12.29 -15.59
C SER A 78 -1.35 10.86 -16.03
N PHE A 79 -2.64 10.57 -16.13
CA PHE A 79 -3.15 9.29 -16.65
C PHE A 79 -3.41 9.34 -18.17
N HIS A 80 -3.38 10.52 -18.79
CA HIS A 80 -3.47 10.64 -20.23
C HIS A 80 -2.14 10.20 -20.87
N GLY A 81 -2.21 9.11 -21.64
CA GLY A 81 -1.05 8.41 -22.21
C GLY A 81 -0.36 9.13 -23.37
N LEU A 82 -0.87 10.28 -23.83
CA LEU A 82 -0.15 11.12 -24.77
C LEU A 82 0.90 11.93 -24.02
N HIS A 83 2.16 11.76 -24.43
CA HIS A 83 3.36 12.43 -23.92
C HIS A 83 4.08 11.74 -22.74
N LYS A 84 4.58 10.51 -23.00
CA LYS A 84 5.75 9.90 -22.33
C LYS A 84 7.04 10.67 -22.65
N GLN A 85 7.10 11.97 -22.42
CA GLN A 85 8.33 12.74 -22.63
C GLN A 85 8.43 13.79 -21.54
N LYS A 86 9.34 13.54 -20.59
CA LYS A 86 10.07 14.53 -19.80
C LYS A 86 9.33 15.84 -19.50
N SER A 87 8.15 15.82 -18.89
CA SER A 87 7.65 17.01 -18.21
C SER A 87 8.36 17.12 -16.87
N LEU A 88 9.67 17.43 -16.91
CA LEU A 88 10.23 18.30 -15.88
C LEU A 88 9.22 19.43 -15.75
N LEU A 89 8.68 19.63 -14.54
CA LEU A 89 7.73 20.71 -14.30
C LEU A 89 8.42 22.00 -14.75
N HIS A 90 8.06 22.47 -15.95
CA HIS A 90 8.86 23.44 -16.68
C HIS A 90 8.39 24.83 -16.26
N SER A 91 8.75 25.22 -15.05
CA SER A 91 8.61 26.60 -14.60
C SER A 91 9.98 27.24 -14.57
N HIS A 92 10.15 28.38 -15.25
CA HIS A 92 11.40 29.15 -15.24
C HIS A 92 11.86 29.53 -13.82
N LEU A 93 10.92 29.59 -12.88
CA LEU A 93 11.19 29.92 -11.47
C LEU A 93 11.67 28.73 -10.63
N TYR A 94 11.54 27.50 -11.13
CA TYR A 94 11.94 26.32 -10.36
C TYR A 94 13.41 26.03 -10.55
N ASP A 95 14.13 26.02 -9.43
CA ASP A 95 15.53 25.69 -9.36
C ASP A 95 15.72 24.44 -8.49
N ALA A 96 16.16 23.36 -9.13
CA ALA A 96 16.37 22.06 -8.49
C ALA A 96 17.61 22.03 -7.59
N SER A 97 18.51 23.01 -7.70
CA SER A 97 19.68 23.13 -6.82
C SER A 97 19.28 23.59 -5.41
N LYS A 98 18.18 24.34 -5.31
CA LYS A 98 17.65 24.81 -4.02
C LYS A 98 16.98 23.65 -3.29
N ARG A 99 17.25 23.52 -1.99
CA ARG A 99 16.57 22.56 -1.09
C ARG A 99 15.08 22.88 -0.82
N LYS A 100 14.46 23.75 -1.63
CA LYS A 100 13.06 24.17 -1.50
C LYS A 100 12.17 23.34 -2.43
N LEU A 101 11.01 22.93 -1.94
CA LEU A 101 10.02 22.19 -2.72
C LEU A 101 9.50 23.02 -3.91
N PHE A 102 9.18 22.35 -5.02
CA PHE A 102 8.55 22.95 -6.20
C PHE A 102 7.37 23.87 -5.84
N PHE A 103 6.47 23.37 -4.99
CA PHE A 103 5.31 24.12 -4.51
C PHE A 103 5.68 25.45 -3.85
N LYS A 104 6.78 25.51 -3.09
CA LYS A 104 7.24 26.73 -2.41
C LYS A 104 7.93 27.71 -3.36
N GLN A 105 8.47 27.22 -4.47
CA GLN A 105 9.18 28.06 -5.44
C GLN A 105 8.20 28.69 -6.45
N CYS A 106 7.22 27.91 -6.91
CA CYS A 106 6.38 28.29 -8.04
C CYS A 106 5.04 28.92 -7.65
N PHE A 107 4.65 28.84 -6.38
CA PHE A 107 3.36 29.34 -5.92
C PHE A 107 3.50 30.24 -4.70
N GLN A 108 2.74 31.34 -4.71
CA GLN A 108 2.52 32.16 -3.54
C GLN A 108 1.24 31.69 -2.83
N LYS A 109 1.37 31.25 -1.59
CA LYS A 109 0.22 30.86 -0.75
C LYS A 109 -0.52 32.10 -0.26
N LEU A 110 -1.78 32.24 -0.66
CA LEU A 110 -2.64 33.37 -0.30
C LEU A 110 -3.43 33.10 0.98
N SER A 111 -4.13 31.96 1.03
CA SER A 111 -4.95 31.60 2.19
C SER A 111 -5.00 30.09 2.40
N TYR A 112 -5.40 29.71 3.61
CA TYR A 112 -5.63 28.33 3.98
C TYR A 112 -7.10 27.97 3.79
N LEU A 113 -7.38 26.93 3.01
CA LEU A 113 -8.76 26.52 2.71
C LEU A 113 -9.27 25.43 3.66
N GLY A 114 -8.41 24.49 4.10
CA GLY A 114 -8.84 23.45 5.04
C GLY A 114 -7.82 22.36 5.33
N ARG A 115 -8.13 21.53 6.36
CA ARG A 115 -7.37 20.34 6.78
C ARG A 115 -8.28 19.13 6.81
N GLY A 116 -7.71 17.96 6.53
CA GLY A 116 -8.29 16.67 6.87
C GLY A 116 -7.22 15.60 7.07
N SER A 117 -7.65 14.35 7.23
CA SER A 117 -6.78 13.17 7.21
C SER A 117 -5.98 13.06 5.91
N PHE A 118 -6.56 13.49 4.80
CA PHE A 118 -5.93 13.48 3.46
C PHE A 118 -4.91 14.61 3.24
N GLY A 119 -4.77 15.55 4.18
CA GLY A 119 -3.77 16.62 4.11
C GLY A 119 -4.34 18.02 4.22
N LYS A 120 -3.78 18.95 3.46
CA LYS A 120 -4.03 20.41 3.56
C LYS A 120 -4.30 20.99 2.19
N VAL A 121 -5.28 21.88 2.11
CA VAL A 121 -5.64 22.59 0.87
C VAL A 121 -5.37 24.08 1.04
N TYR A 122 -4.79 24.70 0.02
CA TYR A 122 -4.39 26.11 0.02
C TYR A 122 -4.90 26.82 -1.22
N LYS A 123 -5.30 28.08 -1.05
CA LYS A 123 -5.48 29.01 -2.17
C LYS A 123 -4.11 29.57 -2.52
N VAL A 124 -3.73 29.45 -3.78
CA VAL A 124 -2.42 29.89 -4.28
C VAL A 124 -2.55 30.78 -5.50
N ARG A 125 -1.59 31.66 -5.70
CA ARG A 125 -1.33 32.36 -6.97
C ARG A 125 -0.16 31.66 -7.67
N ASN A 126 -0.29 31.39 -8.97
CA ASN A 126 0.84 30.93 -9.78
C ASN A 126 1.81 32.08 -9.97
N ASN A 127 3.10 31.84 -9.73
CA ASN A 127 4.14 32.85 -9.90
C ASN A 127 4.65 32.92 -11.35
N GLN A 128 4.28 31.96 -12.21
CA GLN A 128 4.57 31.99 -13.65
C GLN A 128 3.84 33.13 -14.36
#